data_AF-A0A017T4R4-F1
#
_entry.id   AF-A0A017T4R4-F1
#
_cell.length_a   1.000
_cell.length_b   1.000
_cell.length_c   1.000
_cell.angle_alpha   90.00
_cell.angle_beta   90.00
_cell.angle_gamma   90.00
#
_symmetry.space_group_name_H-M   'P 1'
#
loop_
_entity.id
_entity.type
_entity.pdbx_description
1 polymer ?
#
loop_
_entity_poly.entity_id
_entity_poly.type
_entity_poly.pdbx_seq_one_letter_code
_entity_poly.pdbx_strand_id
1 'polypeptide(L)'
;MRWNDEKSRRFQALRATEARGTLTEPERAELSSLLDDLDADEADALRPSMEQAAARVAELTSEKVRLDAQAEALARIVAEQERLLTEATDYLSSK
;
A
#
# COMPACT_ATOMS: atom_id res chain seq x y z
N MET A 1 -8.90 15.79 18.31
CA MET A 1 -8.41 17.02 18.99
C MET A 1 -6.91 16.85 19.08
N ARG A 2 -6.12 17.65 18.35
CA ARG A 2 -4.72 17.34 18.03
C ARG A 2 -3.82 17.18 19.27
N TRP A 3 -2.94 16.19 19.23
CA TRP A 3 -1.91 15.89 20.22
C TRP A 3 -1.02 17.11 20.47
N ASN A 4 -0.69 17.37 21.73
CA ASN A 4 0.05 18.57 22.14
C ASN A 4 0.99 18.29 23.32
N ASP A 5 1.83 19.27 23.68
CA ASP A 5 2.85 19.13 24.72
C ASP A 5 2.28 18.83 26.11
N GLU A 6 1.08 19.32 26.41
CA GLU A 6 0.40 19.05 27.68
C GLU A 6 -0.02 17.58 27.78
N LYS A 7 -0.68 17.06 26.74
CA LYS A 7 -1.04 15.64 26.61
C LYS A 7 0.22 14.76 26.67
N SER A 8 1.29 15.14 25.96
CA SER A 8 2.58 14.44 26.01
C SER A 8 3.14 14.37 27.43
N ARG A 9 3.19 15.49 28.17
CA ARG A 9 3.67 15.48 29.56
C ARG A 9 2.79 14.63 30.46
N ARG A 10 1.46 14.72 30.31
CA ARG A 10 0.51 13.94 31.10
C ARG A 10 0.63 12.45 30.83
N PHE A 11 0.70 12.07 29.55
CA PHE A 11 0.94 10.71 29.11
C PHE A 11 2.23 10.13 29.70
N GLN A 12 3.34 10.86 29.60
CA GLN A 12 4.62 10.42 30.16
C GLN A 12 4.57 10.23 31.69
N ALA A 13 3.87 11.13 32.40
CA ALA A 13 3.68 11.00 33.85
C ALA A 13 2.85 9.76 34.20
N LEU A 14 1.76 9.49 33.47
CA LEU A 14 0.91 8.32 33.65
C LEU A 14 1.67 7.02 33.34
N ARG A 15 2.45 6.99 32.26
CA ARG A 15 3.32 5.84 31.91
C ARG A 15 4.37 5.56 32.98
N ALA A 16 4.96 6.60 33.57
CA ALA A 16 5.90 6.43 34.67
C ALA A 16 5.21 5.88 35.94
N THR A 17 3.97 6.28 36.22
CA THR A 17 3.17 5.75 37.34
C THR A 17 2.71 4.32 37.08
N GLU A 18 2.34 4.00 35.85
CA GLU A 18 2.03 2.64 35.40
C GLU A 18 3.22 1.69 35.58
N ALA A 19 4.42 2.11 35.17
CA ALA A 19 5.65 1.33 35.32
C ALA A 19 6.00 1.04 36.80
N ARG A 20 5.56 1.92 37.71
CA ARG A 20 5.69 1.71 39.17
C ARG A 20 4.59 0.83 39.76
N GLY A 21 3.57 0.45 38.97
CA GLY A 21 2.43 -0.35 39.42
C GLY A 21 1.46 0.40 40.33
N THR A 22 1.57 1.73 40.43
CA THR A 22 0.78 2.56 41.36
C THR A 22 -0.34 3.33 40.66
N LEU A 23 -0.68 2.94 39.42
CA LEU A 23 -1.70 3.62 38.64
C LEU A 23 -3.09 3.34 39.21
N THR A 24 -3.83 4.39 39.51
CA THR A 24 -5.21 4.32 40.00
C THR A 24 -6.18 4.06 38.86
N GLU A 25 -7.42 3.69 39.18
CA GLU A 25 -8.45 3.45 38.16
C GLU A 25 -8.80 4.69 37.31
N PRO A 26 -8.95 5.90 37.90
CA PRO A 26 -9.15 7.10 37.10
C PRO A 26 -7.96 7.41 36.19
N GLU A 27 -6.73 7.19 36.66
CA GLU A 27 -5.51 7.38 35.87
C GLU A 27 -5.38 6.34 34.75
N ARG A 28 -5.85 5.11 34.95
CA ARG A 28 -5.96 4.10 33.87
C ARG A 28 -6.94 4.53 32.79
N ALA A 29 -8.12 5.01 33.18
CA ALA A 29 -9.11 5.51 32.24
C ALA A 29 -8.57 6.71 31.44
N GLU A 30 -7.87 7.63 32.11
CA GLU A 30 -7.22 8.77 31.46
C GLU A 30 -6.11 8.33 30.50
N LEU A 31 -5.26 7.38 30.89
CA LEU A 31 -4.21 6.84 30.02
C LEU A 31 -4.80 6.17 28.77
N SER A 32 -5.89 5.41 28.93
CA SER A 32 -6.62 4.80 27.81
C SER A 32 -7.15 5.86 26.85
N SER A 33 -7.79 6.91 27.37
CA SER A 33 -8.31 8.00 26.55
C SER A 33 -7.21 8.74 25.78
N LEU A 34 -6.02 8.90 26.38
CA LEU A 34 -4.88 9.50 25.69
C LEU A 34 -4.35 8.60 24.58
N LEU A 35 -4.35 7.28 24.76
CA LEU A 35 -3.97 6.33 23.71
C LEU A 35 -4.98 6.38 22.55
N ASP A 36 -6.28 6.39 22.84
CA ASP A 36 -7.32 6.50 21.81
C ASP A 36 -7.19 7.79 20.99
N ASP A 37 -6.85 8.91 21.64
CA ASP A 37 -6.57 10.18 20.98
C ASP A 37 -5.33 10.10 20.08
N LEU A 38 -4.27 9.41 20.53
CA LEU A 38 -3.04 9.24 19.76
C LEU A 38 -3.28 8.36 18.52
N ASP A 39 -3.99 7.25 18.69
CA ASP A 39 -4.35 6.33 17.61
C ASP A 39 -5.22 7.04 16.55
N ALA A 40 -6.15 7.90 16.98
CA ALA A 40 -6.96 8.69 16.07
C ALA A 40 -6.12 9.70 15.26
N ASP A 41 -5.20 10.41 15.92
CA ASP A 41 -4.29 11.35 15.26
C ASP A 41 -3.32 10.64 14.30
N GLU A 42 -2.82 9.45 14.67
CA GLU A 42 -1.99 8.61 13.79
C GLU A 42 -2.78 8.14 12.57
N ALA A 43 -4.02 7.67 12.76
CA ALA A 43 -4.89 7.25 11.65
C ALA A 43 -5.20 8.40 10.70
N ASP A 44 -5.47 9.60 11.22
CA ASP A 44 -5.66 10.82 10.42
C ASP A 44 -4.38 11.21 9.65
N ALA A 45 -3.21 11.10 10.29
CA ALA A 45 -1.93 11.43 9.67
C ALA A 45 -1.51 10.42 8.58
N LEU A 46 -1.84 9.14 8.76
CA LEU A 46 -1.50 8.06 7.81
C LEU A 46 -2.45 7.99 6.62
N ARG A 47 -3.72 8.41 6.78
CA ARG A 47 -4.76 8.31 5.76
C ARG A 47 -4.32 8.83 4.37
N PRO A 48 -3.70 10.03 4.23
CA PRO A 48 -3.30 10.52 2.91
C PRO A 48 -2.25 9.63 2.23
N SER A 49 -1.31 9.08 3.01
CA SER A 49 -0.28 8.18 2.47
C SER A 49 -0.89 6.85 2.04
N MET A 50 -1.86 6.33 2.80
CA MET A 50 -2.61 5.13 2.43
C MET A 50 -3.43 5.33 1.15
N GLU A 51 -4.10 6.48 1.01
CA GLU A 51 -4.84 6.84 -0.20
C GLU A 51 -3.94 6.95 -1.42
N GLN A 52 -2.76 7.58 -1.28
CA GLN A 52 -1.76 7.65 -2.35
C GLN A 52 -1.24 6.27 -2.74
N ALA A 53 -0.95 5.42 -1.76
CA ALA A 53 -0.51 4.05 -2.02
C ALA A 53 -1.58 3.25 -2.77
N ALA A 54 -2.85 3.35 -2.36
CA ALA A 54 -3.96 2.70 -3.03
C ALA A 54 -4.13 3.18 -4.49
N ALA A 55 -4.05 4.49 -4.72
CA ALA A 55 -4.10 5.07 -6.06
C ALA A 55 -2.95 4.55 -6.94
N ARG A 56 -1.73 4.48 -6.40
CA ARG A 56 -0.56 3.97 -7.13
C ARG A 56 -0.68 2.49 -7.45
N VAL A 57 -1.23 1.67 -6.55
CA VAL A 57 -1.52 0.26 -6.81
C VAL A 57 -2.52 0.10 -7.95
N ALA A 58 -3.59 0.90 -7.96
CA ALA A 58 -4.58 0.87 -9.03
C ALA A 58 -3.97 1.25 -10.40
N GLU A 59 -3.14 2.29 -10.43
CA GLU A 59 -2.42 2.73 -11.63
C GLU A 59 -1.50 1.63 -12.17
N LEU A 60 -0.64 1.07 -11.32
CA LEU A 60 0.29 0.01 -11.70
C LEU A 60 -0.43 -1.27 -12.16
N THR A 61 -1.57 -1.58 -11.55
CA THR A 61 -2.38 -2.74 -11.96
C THR A 61 -2.96 -2.52 -13.36
N SER A 62 -3.47 -1.33 -13.65
CA SER A 62 -3.97 -0.95 -14.98
C SER A 62 -2.85 -1.00 -16.03
N GLU A 63 -1.68 -0.45 -15.69
CA GLU A 63 -0.52 -0.47 -16.56
C GLU A 63 -0.05 -1.90 -16.86
N LYS A 64 -0.02 -2.77 -15.85
CA LYS A 64 0.31 -4.18 -16.03
C LYS A 64 -0.65 -4.87 -17.00
N VAL A 65 -1.97 -4.71 -16.81
CA VAL A 65 -2.97 -5.29 -17.73
C VAL A 65 -2.76 -4.81 -19.16
N ARG A 66 -2.48 -3.52 -19.35
CA ARG A 66 -2.19 -2.95 -20.67
C ARG A 66 -0.95 -3.58 -21.30
N LEU A 67 0.14 -3.72 -20.53
CA LEU A 67 1.39 -4.30 -21.02
C LEU A 67 1.25 -5.79 -21.33
N ASP A 68 0.53 -6.54 -20.51
CA ASP A 68 0.25 -7.97 -20.74
C ASP A 68 -0.52 -8.16 -22.05
N ALA A 69 -1.54 -7.33 -22.31
CA ALA A 69 -2.29 -7.36 -23.57
C ALA A 69 -1.43 -7.00 -24.80
N GLN A 70 -0.52 -6.02 -24.65
CA GLN A 70 0.44 -5.67 -25.71
C GLN A 70 1.41 -6.81 -25.99
N ALA A 71 1.93 -7.46 -24.95
CA ALA A 71 2.81 -8.61 -25.08
C ALA A 71 2.12 -9.78 -25.80
N GLU A 72 0.87 -10.08 -25.45
CA GLU A 72 0.09 -11.14 -26.12
C GLU A 72 -0.17 -10.81 -27.60
N ALA A 73 -0.50 -9.55 -27.92
CA ALA A 73 -0.66 -9.11 -29.30
C ALA A 73 0.63 -9.27 -30.11
N LEU A 74 1.78 -8.87 -29.55
CA LEU A 74 3.08 -9.02 -30.18
C LEU A 74 3.45 -10.49 -30.39
N ALA A 75 3.21 -11.35 -29.40
CA ALA A 75 3.47 -12.78 -29.50
C ALA A 75 2.68 -13.42 -30.66
N ARG A 76 1.41 -13.04 -30.86
CA ARG A 76 0.60 -13.50 -32.00
C ARG A 76 1.16 -13.04 -33.34
N ILE A 77 1.60 -11.79 -33.44
CA ILE A 77 2.21 -11.26 -34.67
C ILE A 77 3.49 -12.03 -35.01
N VAL A 78 4.35 -12.26 -34.02
CA VAL A 78 5.59 -13.02 -34.22
C VAL A 78 5.29 -14.44 -34.71
N ALA A 79 4.37 -15.15 -34.05
CA ALA A 79 3.98 -16.50 -34.46
C ALA A 79 3.44 -16.55 -35.90
N GLU A 80 2.65 -15.55 -36.30
CA GLU A 80 2.14 -15.45 -37.66
C GLU A 80 3.25 -15.17 -38.68
N GLN A 81 4.20 -14.30 -38.35
CA GLN A 81 5.36 -14.02 -39.20
C GLN A 81 6.26 -15.25 -39.38
N GLU A 82 6.49 -16.02 -38.31
CA GLU A 82 7.23 -17.29 -38.36
C GLU A 82 6.54 -18.31 -39.25
N ARG A 83 5.21 -18.43 -39.14
CA ARG A 83 4.39 -19.30 -40.01
C ARG A 83 4.53 -18.91 -41.47
N LEU A 84 4.32 -17.64 -41.80
CA LEU A 84 4.41 -17.13 -43.18
C LEU A 84 5.81 -17.31 -43.77
N LEU A 85 6.86 -17.10 -42.97
CA LEU A 85 8.24 -17.29 -43.40
C LEU A 85 8.52 -18.77 -43.73
N THR A 86 8.01 -19.67 -42.90
CA THR A 86 8.12 -21.12 -43.12
C THR A 86 7.42 -21.51 -44.42
N GLU A 87 6.17 -21.08 -44.62
CA GLU A 87 5.39 -21.37 -45.83
C GLU A 87 6.07 -20.84 -47.10
N ALA A 88 6.62 -19.62 -47.06
CA ALA A 88 7.35 -19.05 -48.17
C ALA A 88 8.63 -19.85 -48.49
N THR A 89 9.34 -20.31 -47.46
CA THR A 89 10.58 -21.10 -47.61
C THR A 89 10.28 -22.48 -48.20
N ASP A 90 9.23 -23.14 -47.73
CA ASP A 90 8.79 -24.43 -48.25
C ASP A 90 8.34 -24.33 -49.72
N TYR A 91 7.58 -23.29 -50.06
CA TYR A 91 7.17 -23.04 -51.43
C TYR A 91 8.36 -22.87 -52.37
N LEU A 92 9.36 -22.06 -51.97
CA LEU A 92 10.58 -21.87 -52.76
C LEU A 92 11.42 -23.13 -52.89
N SER A 93 11.42 -24.01 -51.87
CA SER A 93 12.18 -25.27 -51.87
C SER A 93 11.49 -26.40 -52.65
N SER A 94 10.18 -26.28 -52.87
CA SER A 94 9.37 -27.25 -53.64
C SER A 94 9.32 -26.99 -55.16
N LYS A 95 9.94 -25.89 -55.62
CA LYS A 95 10.10 -25.52 -57.03
C LYS A 95 11.48 -25.86 -57.56
#